data_AF-A0A971UNX1-F1
#
_entry.id   AF-A0A971UNX1-F1
#
_cell.length_a   1.000
_cell.length_b   1.000
_cell.length_c   1.000
_cell.angle_alpha   90.00
_cell.angle_beta   90.00
_cell.angle_gamma   90.00
#
_symmetry.space_group_name_H-M   'P 1'
#
loop_
_entity.id
_entity.type
_entity.pdbx_description
1 polymer ?
#
loop_
_entity_poly.entity_id
_entity_poly.type
_entity_poly.pdbx_seq_one_letter_code
_entity_poly.pdbx_strand_id
1 'polypeptide(L)'
;MSGPQVLLAVLTVVCSGVVAAMVAHRLSVSRDDRAIRRQKLEQLFMAFSGFCKLLVSEHAHYAKVMMGEISYNQALDITINRHRSDEENRHYETIRMLVSLHFEHLKEYAGQVHDVRDRISTILGAFKDQYKAGNFDGKEYVGPFLDALRTVDEVEKRFTQAAREEARRLMGSRS
;
A
#
# COMPACT_ATOMS: atom_id res chain seq x y z
N MET A 1 56.88 -21.78 -31.26
CA MET A 1 55.64 -20.97 -31.24
C MET A 1 56.04 -19.52 -31.38
N SER A 2 55.57 -18.86 -32.43
CA SER A 2 55.96 -17.48 -32.74
C SER A 2 55.34 -16.53 -31.71
N GLY A 3 56.12 -15.62 -31.13
CA GLY A 3 55.69 -14.62 -30.15
C GLY A 3 54.31 -13.96 -30.35
N PRO A 4 53.86 -13.64 -31.59
CA PRO A 4 52.51 -13.08 -31.81
C PRO A 4 51.35 -14.01 -31.42
N GLN A 5 51.51 -15.34 -31.49
CA GLN A 5 50.44 -16.30 -31.15
C GLN A 5 50.19 -16.38 -29.64
N VAL A 6 51.27 -16.29 -28.84
CA VAL A 6 51.18 -16.30 -27.37
C VAL A 6 50.54 -15.01 -26.87
N LEU A 7 50.91 -13.87 -27.47
CA LEU A 7 50.33 -12.56 -27.14
C LEU A 7 48.82 -12.54 -27.40
N LEU A 8 48.37 -13.07 -28.54
CA LEU A 8 46.95 -13.15 -28.89
C LEU A 8 46.18 -14.02 -27.89
N ALA A 9 46.71 -15.19 -27.53
CA ALA A 9 46.08 -16.10 -26.59
C ALA A 9 45.90 -15.48 -25.19
N VAL A 10 46.92 -14.77 -24.69
CA VAL A 10 46.86 -14.06 -23.40
C VAL A 10 45.82 -12.94 -23.45
N LEU A 11 45.75 -12.18 -24.54
CA LEU A 11 44.81 -11.07 -24.70
C LEU A 11 43.35 -11.55 -24.70
N THR A 12 43.07 -12.68 -25.36
CA THR A 12 41.72 -13.28 -25.37
C THR A 12 41.28 -13.79 -24.00
N VAL A 13 42.20 -14.40 -23.23
CA VAL A 13 41.91 -14.90 -21.87
C VAL A 13 41.65 -13.75 -20.90
N VAL A 14 42.43 -12.67 -20.98
CA VAL A 14 42.24 -11.50 -20.12
C VAL A 14 40.94 -10.76 -20.47
N CYS A 15 40.66 -10.54 -21.75
CA CYS A 15 39.42 -9.88 -22.18
C CYS A 15 38.17 -10.69 -21.83
N SER A 16 38.18 -12.02 -22.00
CA SER A 16 37.05 -12.88 -21.63
C SER A 16 36.83 -12.97 -20.12
N GLY A 17 37.90 -12.98 -19.32
CA GLY A 17 37.82 -12.93 -17.85
C GLY A 17 37.19 -11.64 -17.33
N VAL A 18 37.58 -10.48 -17.89
CA VAL A 18 37.02 -9.17 -17.50
C VAL A 18 35.54 -9.06 -17.91
N VAL A 19 35.17 -9.54 -19.11
CA VAL A 19 33.77 -9.55 -19.55
C VAL A 19 32.93 -10.46 -18.65
N ALA A 20 33.40 -11.67 -18.34
CA ALA A 20 32.71 -12.59 -17.43
C ALA A 20 32.52 -11.97 -16.04
N ALA A 21 33.55 -11.32 -15.49
CA ALA A 21 33.48 -10.63 -14.21
C ALA A 21 32.50 -9.44 -14.24
N MET A 22 32.51 -8.65 -15.32
CA MET A 22 31.58 -7.53 -15.49
C MET A 22 30.13 -8.01 -15.62
N VAL A 23 29.89 -9.09 -16.35
CA VAL A 23 28.56 -9.73 -16.48
C VAL A 23 28.12 -10.31 -15.13
N ALA A 24 29.00 -11.02 -14.41
CA ALA A 24 28.70 -11.55 -13.08
C ALA A 24 28.37 -10.43 -12.08
N HIS A 25 29.14 -9.34 -12.09
CA HIS A 25 28.88 -8.16 -11.26
C HIS A 25 27.53 -7.50 -11.62
N ARG A 26 27.27 -7.28 -12.92
CA ARG A 26 25.99 -6.73 -13.40
C ARG A 26 24.80 -7.62 -12.99
N LEU A 27 24.95 -8.94 -13.12
CA LEU A 27 23.95 -9.92 -12.71
C LEU A 27 23.72 -9.89 -11.19
N SER A 28 24.79 -9.81 -10.39
CA SER A 28 24.70 -9.68 -8.92
C SER A 28 23.94 -8.43 -8.53
N VAL A 29 24.34 -7.26 -9.04
CA VAL A 29 23.66 -5.99 -8.79
C VAL A 29 22.19 -6.04 -9.22
N SER A 30 21.88 -6.66 -10.36
CA SER A 30 20.49 -6.83 -10.83
C SER A 30 19.64 -7.76 -9.95
N ARG A 31 20.26 -8.73 -9.29
CA ARG A 31 19.58 -9.64 -8.37
C ARG A 31 19.31 -8.95 -7.05
N ASP A 32 20.28 -8.20 -6.55
CA ASP A 32 20.17 -7.44 -5.31
C ASP A 32 19.09 -6.36 -5.42
N ASP A 33 19.05 -5.62 -6.55
CA ASP A 33 18.00 -4.62 -6.81
C ASP A 33 16.60 -5.25 -6.88
N ARG A 34 16.47 -6.42 -7.51
CA ARG A 34 15.20 -7.18 -7.56
C ARG A 34 14.76 -7.67 -6.19
N ALA A 35 15.68 -8.18 -5.39
CA ALA A 35 15.38 -8.62 -4.04
C ALA A 35 14.90 -7.46 -3.16
N ILE A 36 15.56 -6.30 -3.26
CA ILE A 36 15.17 -5.07 -2.56
C ILE A 36 13.77 -4.64 -3.02
N ARG A 37 13.52 -4.53 -4.33
CA ARG A 37 12.19 -4.19 -4.86
C ARG A 37 11.11 -5.14 -4.37
N ARG A 38 11.35 -6.46 -4.36
CA ARG A 38 10.38 -7.42 -3.83
C ARG A 38 10.06 -7.16 -2.35
N GLN A 39 11.08 -6.96 -1.54
CA GLN A 39 10.91 -6.63 -0.11
C GLN A 39 10.11 -5.34 0.08
N LYS A 40 10.36 -4.31 -0.74
CA LYS A 40 9.59 -3.06 -0.72
C LYS A 40 8.14 -3.26 -1.16
N LEU A 41 7.87 -4.12 -2.13
CA LEU A 41 6.52 -4.46 -2.54
C LEU A 41 5.75 -5.19 -1.43
N GLU A 42 6.40 -6.12 -0.72
CA GLU A 42 5.82 -6.80 0.44
C GLU A 42 5.49 -5.80 1.56
N GLN A 43 6.40 -4.87 1.86
CA GLN A 43 6.16 -3.79 2.84
C GLN A 43 4.98 -2.91 2.43
N LEU A 44 4.91 -2.52 1.16
CA LEU A 44 3.80 -1.73 0.62
C LEU A 44 2.48 -2.49 0.73
N PHE A 45 2.47 -3.78 0.40
CA PHE A 45 1.28 -4.63 0.50
C PHE A 45 0.75 -4.72 1.92
N MET A 46 1.64 -4.97 2.89
CA MET A 46 1.27 -5.06 4.30
C MET A 46 0.77 -3.73 4.84
N ALA A 47 1.40 -2.62 4.47
CA ALA A 47 0.95 -1.29 4.87
C ALA A 47 -0.41 -0.94 4.27
N PHE A 48 -0.64 -1.24 2.98
CA PHE A 48 -1.91 -0.95 2.31
C PHE A 48 -3.08 -1.76 2.91
N SER A 49 -2.90 -3.06 3.09
CA SER A 49 -3.93 -3.90 3.71
C SER A 49 -4.16 -3.54 5.19
N GLY A 50 -3.08 -3.24 5.92
CA GLY A 50 -3.15 -2.76 7.30
C GLY A 50 -3.98 -1.48 7.42
N PHE A 51 -3.67 -0.48 6.58
CA PHE A 51 -4.43 0.77 6.51
C PHE A 51 -5.91 0.55 6.21
N CYS A 52 -6.25 -0.23 5.18
CA CYS A 52 -7.64 -0.49 4.82
C CYS A 52 -8.42 -1.17 5.95
N LYS A 53 -7.82 -2.17 6.60
CA LYS A 53 -8.42 -2.88 7.74
C LYS A 53 -8.64 -1.97 8.93
N LEU A 54 -7.66 -1.12 9.27
CA LEU A 54 -7.78 -0.15 10.34
C LEU A 54 -8.91 0.83 10.03
N LEU A 55 -8.88 1.46 8.85
CA LEU A 55 -9.87 2.42 8.40
C LEU A 55 -11.29 1.87 8.52
N VAL A 56 -11.56 0.66 8.01
CA VAL A 56 -12.89 0.04 8.12
C VAL A 56 -13.23 -0.30 9.57
N SER A 57 -12.32 -0.94 10.30
CA SER A 57 -12.59 -1.42 11.66
C SER A 57 -12.83 -0.27 12.65
N GLU A 58 -12.10 0.84 12.50
CA GLU A 58 -12.23 2.02 13.35
C GLU A 58 -13.53 2.76 13.10
N HIS A 59 -14.09 2.70 11.89
CA HIS A 59 -15.25 3.52 11.54
C HIS A 59 -16.56 2.73 11.52
N ALA A 60 -16.53 1.40 11.32
CA ALA A 60 -17.74 0.57 11.14
C ALA A 60 -18.80 0.71 12.25
N HIS A 61 -18.39 0.98 13.49
CA HIS A 61 -19.34 1.12 14.60
C HIS A 61 -20.15 2.43 14.55
N TYR A 62 -19.71 3.46 13.82
CA TYR A 62 -20.50 4.69 13.64
C TYR A 62 -21.76 4.46 12.82
N ALA A 63 -21.82 3.42 11.97
CA ALA A 63 -23.06 3.02 11.33
C ALA A 63 -24.13 2.66 12.37
N LYS A 64 -23.75 2.03 13.48
CA LYS A 64 -24.67 1.70 14.58
C LYS A 64 -25.18 2.95 15.30
N VAL A 65 -24.34 4.00 15.39
CA VAL A 65 -24.75 5.31 15.93
C VAL A 65 -25.78 5.95 15.00
N MET A 66 -25.52 5.94 13.69
CA MET A 66 -26.42 6.50 12.68
C MET A 66 -27.78 5.78 12.64
N MET A 67 -27.79 4.47 12.94
CA MET A 67 -29.02 3.66 13.05
C MET A 67 -29.72 3.79 14.41
N GLY A 68 -29.14 4.53 15.36
CA GLY A 68 -29.68 4.70 16.71
C GLY A 68 -29.54 3.47 17.61
N GLU A 69 -28.71 2.49 17.24
CA GLU A 69 -28.48 1.27 18.03
C GLU A 69 -27.57 1.51 19.24
N ILE A 70 -26.62 2.44 19.11
CA ILE A 70 -25.71 2.87 20.18
C ILE A 70 -25.59 4.39 20.19
N SER A 71 -25.22 4.95 21.34
CA SER A 71 -24.92 6.38 21.46
C SER A 71 -23.55 6.74 20.86
N TYR A 72 -23.38 8.01 20.52
CA TYR A 72 -22.09 8.52 20.06
C TYR A 72 -20.97 8.32 21.09
N ASN A 73 -21.27 8.42 22.40
CA ASN A 73 -20.29 8.20 23.46
C ASN A 73 -19.84 6.74 23.54
N GLN A 74 -20.77 5.78 23.39
CA GLN A 74 -20.40 4.36 23.32
C GLN A 74 -19.52 4.06 22.10
N ALA A 75 -19.75 4.72 20.97
CA ALA A 75 -18.86 4.65 19.82
C ALA A 75 -17.46 5.20 20.12
N LEU A 76 -17.37 6.37 20.75
CA LEU A 76 -16.09 6.94 21.18
C LEU A 76 -15.32 6.01 22.13
N ASP A 77 -16.00 5.39 23.09
CA ASP A 77 -15.39 4.42 24.00
C ASP A 77 -14.81 3.22 23.22
N ILE A 78 -15.51 2.74 22.18
CA ILE A 78 -15.01 1.67 21.31
C ILE A 78 -13.75 2.13 20.54
N THR A 79 -13.72 3.37 20.03
CA THR A 79 -12.55 3.92 19.33
C THR A 79 -11.36 4.08 20.28
N ILE A 80 -11.56 4.68 21.45
CA ILE A 80 -10.49 4.98 22.43
C ILE A 80 -9.84 3.68 22.91
N ASN A 81 -10.64 2.66 23.24
CA ASN A 81 -10.13 1.38 23.73
C ASN A 81 -9.30 0.60 22.69
N ARG A 82 -9.30 1.00 21.42
CA ARG A 82 -8.56 0.31 20.36
C ARG A 82 -7.13 0.85 20.15
N HIS A 83 -6.80 2.08 20.55
CA HIS A 83 -5.46 2.68 20.45
C HIS A 83 -4.71 2.44 19.11
N ARG A 84 -5.30 2.76 17.94
CA ARG A 84 -4.67 2.50 16.62
C ARG A 84 -4.49 3.70 15.69
N SER A 85 -4.82 4.91 16.11
CA SER A 85 -4.64 6.13 15.29
C SER A 85 -3.20 6.32 14.80
N ASP A 86 -2.22 6.02 15.66
CA ASP A 86 -0.80 6.12 15.30
C ASP A 86 -0.38 5.03 14.31
N GLU A 87 -1.02 3.87 14.36
CA GLU A 87 -0.77 2.75 13.46
C GLU A 87 -1.31 3.03 12.06
N GLU A 88 -2.53 3.56 11.96
CA GLU A 88 -3.12 3.97 10.68
C GLU A 88 -2.22 5.01 9.98
N ASN A 89 -1.78 6.04 10.72
CA ASN A 89 -0.90 7.07 10.17
C ASN A 89 0.45 6.50 9.70
N ARG A 90 1.04 5.57 10.46
CA ARG A 90 2.29 4.90 10.04
C ARG A 90 2.11 4.10 8.76
N HIS A 91 0.99 3.39 8.61
CA HIS A 91 0.70 2.67 7.38
C HIS A 91 0.53 3.63 6.20
N TYR A 92 -0.21 4.72 6.37
CA TYR A 92 -0.40 5.71 5.32
C TYR A 92 0.91 6.34 4.85
N GLU A 93 1.78 6.75 5.78
CA GLU A 93 3.10 7.30 5.43
C GLU A 93 3.99 6.27 4.72
N THR A 94 3.93 5.00 5.15
CA THR A 94 4.65 3.91 4.49
C THR A 94 4.18 3.71 3.05
N ILE A 95 2.85 3.71 2.83
CA ILE A 95 2.26 3.62 1.49
C ILE A 95 2.77 4.77 0.63
N ARG A 96 2.62 6.02 1.11
CA ARG A 96 3.00 7.23 0.37
C ARG A 96 4.47 7.22 -0.03
N MET A 97 5.35 6.85 0.89
CA MET A 97 6.78 6.74 0.62
C MET A 97 7.06 5.67 -0.44
N LEU A 98 6.54 4.45 -0.27
CA LEU A 98 6.89 3.32 -1.15
C LEU A 98 6.33 3.48 -2.56
N VAL A 99 5.11 4.00 -2.74
CA VAL A 99 4.59 4.29 -4.08
C VAL A 99 5.38 5.41 -4.76
N SER A 100 5.84 6.41 -4.00
CA SER A 100 6.59 7.53 -4.58
C SER A 100 8.02 7.14 -4.98
N LEU A 101 8.67 6.26 -4.22
CA LEU A 101 10.08 5.90 -4.46
C LEU A 101 10.26 4.66 -5.34
N HIS A 102 9.36 3.69 -5.26
CA HIS A 102 9.58 2.35 -5.85
C HIS A 102 8.49 1.92 -6.84
N PHE A 103 7.25 2.36 -6.64
CA PHE A 103 6.09 1.84 -7.37
C PHE A 103 5.14 2.95 -7.83
N GLU A 104 5.64 3.88 -8.64
CA GLU A 104 4.89 5.06 -9.07
C GLU A 104 3.56 4.71 -9.76
N HIS A 105 3.53 3.63 -10.53
CA HIS A 105 2.31 3.14 -11.18
C HIS A 105 1.22 2.66 -10.19
N LEU A 106 1.56 2.41 -8.92
CA LEU A 106 0.59 2.06 -7.88
C LEU A 106 0.08 3.28 -7.09
N LYS A 107 0.58 4.48 -7.39
CA LYS A 107 0.19 5.73 -6.71
C LYS A 107 -1.29 6.04 -6.83
N GLU A 108 -1.94 5.63 -7.93
CA GLU A 108 -3.38 5.81 -8.13
C GLU A 108 -4.22 5.14 -7.03
N TYR A 109 -3.79 3.99 -6.50
CA TYR A 109 -4.52 3.28 -5.45
C TYR A 109 -4.37 3.97 -4.10
N ALA A 110 -3.18 4.55 -3.84
CA ALA A 110 -2.94 5.36 -2.65
C ALA A 110 -3.79 6.64 -2.67
N GLY A 111 -3.96 7.28 -3.83
CA GLY A 111 -4.88 8.40 -4.00
C GLY A 111 -6.33 8.00 -3.73
N GLN A 112 -6.79 6.90 -4.35
CA GLN A 112 -8.17 6.42 -4.17
C GLN A 112 -8.51 6.09 -2.71
N VAL A 113 -7.60 5.43 -1.97
CA VAL A 113 -7.87 5.11 -0.56
C VAL A 113 -7.86 6.36 0.33
N HIS A 114 -7.05 7.36 -0.02
CA HIS A 114 -7.06 8.66 0.65
C HIS A 114 -8.39 9.40 0.42
N ASP A 115 -8.87 9.45 -0.83
CA ASP A 115 -10.14 10.09 -1.18
C ASP A 115 -11.32 9.43 -0.44
N VAL A 116 -11.31 8.10 -0.31
CA VAL A 116 -12.33 7.36 0.45
C VAL A 116 -12.27 7.68 1.94
N ARG A 117 -11.07 7.77 2.54
CA ARG A 117 -10.90 8.21 3.93
C ARG A 117 -11.47 9.62 4.15
N ASP A 118 -11.21 10.53 3.23
CA ASP A 118 -11.69 11.91 3.33
C ASP A 118 -13.22 11.98 3.16
N ARG A 119 -13.81 11.13 2.31
CA ARG A 119 -15.27 10.94 2.20
C ARG A 119 -15.88 10.41 3.50
N ILE A 120 -15.28 9.39 4.13
CA ILE A 120 -15.68 8.87 5.45
C ILE A 120 -15.64 9.99 6.49
N SER A 121 -14.54 10.74 6.54
CA SER A 121 -14.35 11.85 7.49
C SER A 121 -15.39 12.95 7.30
N THR A 122 -15.71 13.29 6.05
CA THR A 122 -16.73 14.29 5.71
C THR A 122 -18.11 13.87 6.20
N ILE A 123 -18.51 12.61 5.93
CA ILE A 123 -19.81 12.06 6.36
C ILE A 123 -19.91 12.05 7.89
N LEU A 124 -18.86 11.61 8.58
CA LEU A 124 -18.83 11.58 10.04
C LEU A 124 -18.82 12.98 10.64
N GLY A 125 -18.14 13.95 10.01
CA GLY A 125 -18.18 15.35 10.40
C GLY A 125 -19.60 15.91 10.36
N ALA A 126 -20.28 15.75 9.21
CA ALA A 126 -21.66 16.21 9.05
C ALA A 126 -22.62 15.54 10.06
N PHE A 127 -22.54 14.22 10.21
CA PHE A 127 -23.36 13.50 11.19
C PHE A 127 -23.07 13.95 12.63
N LYS A 128 -21.80 14.16 12.98
CA LYS A 128 -21.40 14.65 14.31
C LYS A 128 -21.98 16.03 14.61
N ASP A 129 -21.98 16.94 13.64
CA ASP A 129 -22.54 18.28 13.81
C ASP A 129 -24.06 18.22 13.99
N GLN A 130 -24.75 17.38 13.22
CA GLN A 130 -26.17 17.13 13.41
C GLN A 130 -26.48 16.53 14.80
N TYR A 131 -25.71 15.52 15.22
CA TYR A 131 -25.88 14.86 16.51
C TYR A 131 -25.72 15.86 17.66
N LYS A 132 -24.74 16.76 17.57
CA LYS A 132 -24.52 17.83 18.55
C LYS A 132 -25.65 18.87 18.59
N ALA A 133 -26.33 19.09 17.47
CA ALA A 133 -27.52 19.94 17.42
C ALA A 133 -28.78 19.28 18.05
N GLY A 134 -28.66 18.05 18.55
CA GLY A 134 -29.75 17.31 19.19
C GLY A 134 -30.60 16.49 18.22
N ASN A 135 -30.25 16.46 16.93
CA ASN A 135 -30.90 15.59 15.96
C ASN A 135 -30.11 14.27 15.82
N PHE A 136 -30.61 13.22 16.44
CA PHE A 136 -29.95 11.91 16.48
C PHE A 136 -30.32 10.98 15.32
N ASP A 137 -31.23 11.37 14.42
CA ASP A 137 -31.63 10.52 13.28
C ASP A 137 -30.57 10.57 12.17
N GLY A 138 -29.70 9.55 12.14
CA GLY A 138 -28.60 9.46 11.18
C GLY A 138 -28.92 8.68 9.91
N LYS A 139 -30.18 8.30 9.66
CA LYS A 139 -30.56 7.38 8.56
C LYS A 139 -30.08 7.84 7.18
N GLU A 140 -30.05 9.15 6.93
CA GLU A 140 -29.58 9.71 5.66
C GLU A 140 -28.08 9.46 5.41
N TYR A 141 -27.27 9.32 6.46
CA TYR A 141 -25.83 9.07 6.35
C TYR A 141 -25.49 7.58 6.23
N VAL A 142 -26.37 6.68 6.68
CA VAL A 142 -26.09 5.23 6.70
C VAL A 142 -25.71 4.70 5.32
N GLY A 143 -26.51 5.01 4.30
CA GLY A 143 -26.25 4.57 2.92
C GLY A 143 -24.91 5.07 2.38
N PRO A 144 -24.69 6.41 2.34
CA PRO A 144 -23.42 6.99 1.92
C PRO A 144 -22.21 6.48 2.71
N PHE A 145 -22.36 6.25 4.01
CA PHE A 145 -21.29 5.78 4.89
C PHE A 145 -20.91 4.33 4.60
N LEU A 146 -21.89 3.42 4.53
CA LEU A 146 -21.65 2.02 4.20
C LEU A 146 -21.08 1.85 2.78
N ASP A 147 -21.53 2.69 1.83
CA ASP A 147 -20.97 2.73 0.48
C ASP A 147 -19.49 3.16 0.49
N ALA A 148 -19.14 4.18 1.28
CA ALA A 148 -17.75 4.61 1.43
C ALA A 148 -16.87 3.49 2.04
N LEU A 149 -17.35 2.81 3.09
CA LEU A 149 -16.65 1.66 3.67
C LEU A 149 -16.45 0.52 2.66
N ARG A 150 -17.49 0.19 1.88
CA ARG A 150 -17.40 -0.83 0.82
C ARG A 150 -16.38 -0.43 -0.26
N THR A 151 -16.28 0.86 -0.57
CA THR A 151 -15.31 1.37 -1.55
C THR A 151 -13.87 1.11 -1.08
N VAL A 152 -13.58 1.12 0.23
CA VAL A 152 -12.26 0.73 0.76
C VAL A 152 -11.91 -0.69 0.33
N ASP A 153 -12.82 -1.66 0.51
CA ASP A 153 -12.60 -3.06 0.13
C ASP A 153 -12.38 -3.22 -1.38
N GLU A 154 -13.10 -2.45 -2.19
CA GLU A 154 -12.97 -2.46 -3.65
C GLU A 154 -11.61 -1.90 -4.11
N VAL A 155 -11.12 -0.85 -3.45
CA VAL A 155 -9.78 -0.31 -3.68
C VAL A 155 -8.72 -1.32 -3.24
N GLU A 156 -8.85 -1.93 -2.06
CA GLU A 156 -7.90 -2.95 -1.56
C GLU A 156 -7.78 -4.14 -2.52
N LYS A 157 -8.91 -4.62 -3.07
CA LYS A 157 -8.92 -5.71 -4.06
C LYS A 157 -8.18 -5.34 -5.34
N ARG A 158 -8.42 -4.15 -5.88
CA ARG A 158 -7.75 -3.67 -7.11
C ARG A 158 -6.25 -3.47 -6.88
N PHE A 159 -5.87 -2.84 -5.76
CA PHE A 159 -4.48 -2.72 -5.36
C PHE A 159 -3.81 -4.10 -5.21
N THR A 160 -4.46 -5.05 -4.54
CA THR A 160 -3.94 -6.42 -4.36
C THR A 160 -3.67 -7.10 -5.70
N GLN A 161 -4.56 -6.93 -6.67
CA GLN A 161 -4.36 -7.46 -8.01
C GLN A 161 -3.16 -6.81 -8.70
N ALA A 162 -3.05 -5.48 -8.68
CA ALA A 162 -1.93 -4.75 -9.26
C ALA A 162 -0.58 -5.12 -8.60
N ALA A 163 -0.55 -5.26 -7.27
CA ALA A 163 0.63 -5.69 -6.53
C ALA A 163 1.05 -7.13 -6.89
N ARG A 164 0.10 -8.05 -7.12
CA ARG A 164 0.39 -9.41 -7.59
C ARG A 164 1.00 -9.41 -8.99
N GLU A 165 0.51 -8.56 -9.88
CA GLU A 165 1.06 -8.41 -11.22
C GLU A 165 2.48 -7.86 -11.17
N GLU A 166 2.74 -6.86 -10.34
CA GLU A 166 4.09 -6.33 -10.11
C GLU A 166 5.02 -7.41 -9.54
N ALA A 167 4.57 -8.19 -8.57
CA ALA A 167 5.34 -9.31 -8.03
C ALA A 167 5.68 -10.34 -9.13
N ARG A 168 4.74 -10.64 -10.03
CA ARG A 168 5.01 -11.52 -11.18
C ARG A 168 6.04 -10.92 -12.14
N ARG A 169 6.02 -9.62 -12.41
CA ARG A 169 7.05 -8.95 -13.25
C ARG A 169 8.43 -9.07 -12.63
N LEU A 170 8.54 -8.85 -11.32
CA LEU A 170 9.80 -8.98 -10.57
C LEU A 170 10.34 -10.42 -10.59
N MET A 171 9.46 -11.43 -10.63
CA MET A 171 9.83 -12.85 -10.74
C MET A 171 10.08 -13.32 -12.18
N GLY A 172 9.39 -12.74 -13.16
CA GLY A 172 9.31 -13.18 -14.55
C GLY A 172 10.45 -12.72 -15.47
N SER A 173 11.34 -11.83 -15.02
CA SER A 173 12.55 -11.42 -15.77
C SER A 173 13.67 -12.49 -15.73
N ARG A 174 13.31 -13.75 -15.96
CA ARG A 174 14.21 -14.85 -16.36
C ARG A 174 14.01 -15.08 -17.86
N SER A 175 14.58 -14.21 -18.69
CA SER A 175 14.93 -14.54 -20.08
C SER A 175 16.36 -14.13 -20.30
#